data_AF-A0A3D5BSL6-F1
#
_entry.id   AF-A0A3D5BSL6-F1
#
_cell.length_a   1.000
_cell.length_b   1.000
_cell.length_c   1.000
_cell.angle_alpha   90.00
_cell.angle_beta   90.00
_cell.angle_gamma   90.00
#
_symmetry.space_group_name_H-M   'P 1'
#
loop_
_entity.id
_entity.type
_entity.pdbx_description
1 polymer ?
#
loop_
_entity_poly.entity_id
_entity_poly.type
_entity_poly.pdbx_seq_one_letter_code
_entity_poly.pdbx_strand_id
1 'polypeptide(L)'
;MKKETADPSGQIGLQDMFRPPVETPAMLLEARMEAAGRRMAVYLRHLPLPERTRHELALAALTELAKDPGDNPAQAEARGMRILRGLLAEQTPALHVVPSPGVRRRHMKPEEMDRRPWVRVYLSFMRPLWIMTAGFFNTALIDFLLYALLLAGLRIMDLQLP
;
A
#
# COMPACT_ATOMS: atom_id res chain seq x y z
N MET A 1 -79.48 -32.66 -34.93
CA MET A 1 -78.76 -31.44 -35.34
C MET A 1 -77.80 -31.06 -34.23
N LYS A 2 -76.49 -31.18 -34.47
CA LYS A 2 -75.42 -30.73 -33.57
C LYS A 2 -75.45 -29.21 -33.42
N LYS A 3 -75.19 -28.71 -32.21
CA LYS A 3 -74.40 -27.49 -31.97
C LYS A 3 -73.84 -27.54 -30.54
N GLU A 4 -72.57 -27.94 -30.46
CA GLU A 4 -71.66 -27.47 -29.41
C GLU A 4 -71.56 -25.95 -29.51
N THR A 5 -71.57 -25.25 -28.38
CA THR A 5 -70.82 -24.01 -28.25
C THR A 5 -70.21 -23.96 -26.86
N ALA A 6 -68.89 -23.91 -26.89
CA ALA A 6 -67.94 -23.81 -25.81
C ALA A 6 -68.23 -22.69 -24.80
N ASP A 7 -67.77 -22.98 -23.59
CA ASP A 7 -67.41 -22.07 -22.50
C ASP A 7 -66.51 -20.92 -22.97
N PRO A 8 -66.54 -19.76 -22.27
CA PRO A 8 -65.27 -19.24 -21.82
C PRO A 8 -65.33 -18.86 -20.34
N SER A 9 -64.81 -19.77 -19.51
CA SER A 9 -63.57 -19.57 -18.77
C SER A 9 -63.42 -18.22 -18.07
N GLY A 10 -63.35 -18.31 -16.74
CA GLY A 10 -62.89 -17.27 -15.83
C GLY A 10 -61.73 -16.45 -16.39
N GLN A 11 -62.01 -15.17 -16.60
CA GLN A 11 -61.01 -14.11 -16.72
C GLN A 11 -61.21 -13.14 -15.56
N ILE A 12 -61.13 -13.64 -14.32
CA ILE A 12 -60.66 -12.77 -13.23
C ILE A 12 -59.19 -12.57 -13.54
N GLY A 13 -58.86 -11.37 -14.02
CA GLY A 13 -57.62 -11.08 -14.71
C GLY A 13 -56.38 -11.54 -13.95
N LEU A 14 -55.67 -12.50 -14.54
CA LEU A 14 -54.25 -12.79 -14.27
C LEU A 14 -53.37 -11.54 -14.40
N GLN A 15 -53.90 -10.43 -14.93
CA GLN A 15 -53.25 -9.13 -15.02
C GLN A 15 -53.12 -8.41 -13.66
N ASP A 16 -53.98 -8.71 -12.67
CA ASP A 16 -53.90 -8.09 -11.33
C ASP A 16 -52.89 -8.76 -10.39
N MET A 17 -52.42 -9.98 -10.72
CA MET A 17 -51.41 -10.69 -9.90
C MET A 17 -49.97 -10.28 -10.20
N PHE A 18 -49.73 -9.49 -11.25
CA PHE A 18 -48.40 -9.02 -11.63
C PHE A 18 -48.32 -7.49 -11.62
N ARG A 19 -48.96 -6.84 -10.63
CA ARG A 19 -48.67 -5.44 -10.36
C ARG A 19 -47.28 -5.39 -9.72
N PRO A 20 -46.25 -4.84 -10.38
CA PRO A 20 -44.97 -4.63 -9.72
C PRO A 20 -45.24 -3.82 -8.44
N PRO A 21 -44.53 -4.11 -7.33
CA PRO A 21 -44.74 -3.40 -6.08
C PRO A 21 -44.70 -1.91 -6.36
N VAL A 22 -45.73 -1.18 -5.92
CA VAL A 22 -45.83 0.27 -6.12
C VAL A 22 -44.54 0.87 -5.60
N GLU A 23 -43.70 1.37 -6.51
CA GLU A 23 -42.43 2.00 -6.19
C GLU A 23 -42.73 3.23 -5.32
N THR A 24 -42.70 3.05 -4.01
CA THR A 24 -42.87 4.16 -3.10
C THR A 24 -41.65 5.07 -3.24
N PRO A 25 -41.82 6.39 -3.10
CA PRO A 25 -40.70 7.33 -3.17
C PRO A 25 -39.60 6.98 -2.17
N ALA A 26 -39.95 6.34 -1.05
CA ALA A 26 -39.01 5.82 -0.05
C ALA A 26 -38.15 4.67 -0.57
N MET A 27 -38.71 3.69 -1.29
CA MET A 27 -37.92 2.58 -1.87
C MET A 27 -36.97 3.08 -2.97
N LEU A 28 -37.42 4.05 -3.78
CA LEU A 28 -36.56 4.67 -4.79
C LEU A 28 -35.41 5.46 -4.15
N LEU A 29 -35.66 6.14 -3.03
CA LEU A 29 -34.63 6.82 -2.26
C LEU A 29 -33.61 5.83 -1.68
N GLU A 30 -34.08 4.76 -1.05
CA GLU A 30 -33.24 3.73 -0.44
C GLU A 30 -32.33 3.06 -1.48
N ALA A 31 -32.89 2.65 -2.62
CA ALA A 31 -32.12 2.05 -3.71
C ALA A 31 -31.00 2.98 -4.24
N ARG A 32 -31.26 4.31 -4.28
CA ARG A 32 -30.26 5.31 -4.69
C ARG A 32 -29.15 5.45 -3.66
N MET A 33 -29.51 5.51 -2.38
CA MET A 33 -28.54 5.59 -1.28
C MET A 33 -27.68 4.33 -1.19
N GLU A 34 -28.27 3.15 -1.39
CA GLU A 34 -27.52 1.91 -1.45
C GLU A 34 -26.53 1.87 -2.61
N ALA A 35 -26.94 2.30 -3.81
CA ALA A 35 -26.07 2.33 -4.99
C ALA A 35 -24.86 3.26 -4.75
N ALA A 36 -25.12 4.47 -4.24
CA ALA A 36 -24.08 5.42 -3.86
C ALA A 36 -23.17 4.85 -2.75
N GLY A 37 -23.75 4.27 -1.70
CA GLY A 37 -23.01 3.68 -0.58
C GLY A 37 -22.12 2.51 -1.00
N ARG A 38 -22.61 1.60 -1.86
CA ARG A 38 -21.81 0.51 -2.43
C ARG A 38 -20.60 1.04 -3.17
N ARG A 39 -20.78 2.08 -4.00
CA ARG A 39 -19.69 2.66 -4.80
C ARG A 39 -18.66 3.38 -3.93
N MET A 40 -19.10 4.10 -2.90
CA MET A 40 -18.21 4.74 -1.92
C MET A 40 -17.41 3.70 -1.12
N ALA A 41 -18.04 2.61 -0.69
CA ALA A 41 -17.38 1.55 0.08
C ALA A 41 -16.27 0.87 -0.73
N VAL A 42 -16.51 0.57 -2.01
CA VAL A 42 -15.49 0.04 -2.91
C VAL A 42 -14.32 1.02 -3.04
N TYR A 43 -14.60 2.31 -3.25
CA TYR A 43 -13.56 3.33 -3.37
C TYR A 43 -12.69 3.45 -2.10
N LEU A 44 -13.32 3.50 -0.92
CA LEU A 44 -12.62 3.58 0.36
C LEU A 44 -11.81 2.33 0.69
N ARG A 45 -12.20 1.15 0.20
CA ARG A 45 -11.43 -0.09 0.39
C ARG A 45 -10.08 -0.06 -0.31
N HIS A 46 -9.98 0.64 -1.43
CA HIS A 46 -8.73 0.76 -2.20
C HIS A 46 -7.76 1.79 -1.61
N LEU A 47 -8.20 2.62 -0.67
CA LEU A 47 -7.37 3.64 -0.04
C LEU A 47 -6.66 3.09 1.20
N PRO A 48 -5.37 3.43 1.42
CA PRO A 48 -4.60 3.01 2.60
C PRO A 48 -4.99 3.87 3.83
N LEU A 49 -6.25 3.81 4.23
CA LEU A 49 -6.81 4.52 5.37
C LEU A 49 -7.09 3.55 6.52
N PRO A 50 -6.95 3.99 7.80
CA PRO A 50 -7.41 3.20 8.93
C PRO A 50 -8.91 2.90 8.83
N GLU A 51 -9.31 1.73 9.32
CA GLU A 51 -10.71 1.27 9.24
C GLU A 51 -11.69 2.26 9.87
N ARG A 52 -11.35 2.79 11.05
CA ARG A 52 -12.14 3.82 11.73
C ARG A 52 -12.36 5.07 10.87
N THR A 53 -11.29 5.58 10.25
CA THR A 53 -11.35 6.78 9.40
C THR A 53 -12.18 6.54 8.13
N ARG A 54 -12.13 5.33 7.57
CA ARG A 54 -12.98 4.96 6.42
C ARG A 54 -14.46 4.97 6.79
N HIS A 55 -14.83 4.43 7.96
CA HIS A 55 -16.22 4.43 8.41
C HIS A 55 -16.73 5.84 8.74
N GLU A 56 -15.93 6.65 9.42
CA GLU A 56 -16.27 8.04 9.73
C GLU A 56 -16.50 8.87 8.44
N LEU A 57 -15.62 8.71 7.44
CA LEU A 57 -15.77 9.35 6.13
C LEU A 57 -17.01 8.88 5.37
N ALA A 58 -17.27 7.57 5.36
CA ALA A 58 -18.44 7.01 4.68
C ALA A 58 -19.75 7.52 5.31
N LEU A 59 -19.82 7.57 6.64
CA LEU A 59 -20.99 8.09 7.36
C LEU A 59 -21.18 9.58 7.10
N ALA A 60 -20.11 10.37 7.14
CA ALA A 60 -20.18 11.81 6.85
C ALA A 60 -20.67 12.07 5.41
N ALA A 61 -20.13 11.35 4.44
CA ALA A 61 -20.53 11.50 3.03
C ALA A 61 -21.99 11.08 2.79
N LEU A 62 -22.46 10.00 3.40
CA LEU A 62 -23.84 9.54 3.28
C LEU A 62 -24.82 10.47 4.00
N THR A 63 -24.45 11.03 5.15
CA THR A 63 -25.27 12.00 5.89
C THR A 63 -25.46 13.28 5.07
N GLU A 64 -24.40 13.75 4.41
CA GLU A 64 -24.48 14.92 3.56
C GLU A 64 -25.25 14.64 2.26
N LEU A 65 -25.11 13.45 1.69
CA LEU A 65 -25.87 13.02 0.52
C LEU A 65 -27.37 12.86 0.82
N ALA A 66 -27.74 12.47 2.05
CA ALA A 66 -29.14 12.34 2.46
C ALA A 66 -29.91 13.67 2.43
N LYS A 67 -29.21 14.82 2.52
CA LYS A 67 -29.83 16.15 2.42
C LYS A 67 -30.32 16.47 1.00
N ASP A 68 -29.57 16.03 -0.01
CA ASP A 68 -29.93 16.21 -1.42
C ASP A 68 -29.44 15.03 -2.28
N PRO A 69 -30.23 13.93 -2.33
CA PRO A 69 -29.88 12.69 -3.00
C PRO A 69 -29.98 12.79 -4.54
N GLY A 70 -30.64 13.82 -5.07
CA GLY A 70 -30.93 13.96 -6.50
C GLY A 70 -31.99 13.00 -7.05
N ASP A 71 -32.34 13.19 -8.32
CA ASP A 71 -33.51 12.53 -8.94
C ASP A 71 -33.21 11.14 -9.51
N ASN A 72 -31.93 10.81 -9.73
CA ASN A 72 -31.50 9.58 -10.41
C ASN A 72 -30.36 8.90 -9.64
N PRO A 73 -30.33 7.55 -9.54
CA PRO A 73 -29.22 6.81 -8.90
C PRO A 73 -27.84 7.20 -9.43
N ALA A 74 -27.68 7.43 -10.74
CA ALA A 74 -26.40 7.84 -11.30
C ALA A 74 -25.94 9.23 -10.81
N GLN A 75 -26.90 10.13 -10.57
CA GLN A 75 -26.61 11.45 -10.02
C GLN A 75 -26.28 11.37 -8.52
N ALA A 76 -26.99 10.53 -7.77
CA ALA A 76 -26.71 10.25 -6.37
C ALA A 76 -25.28 9.71 -6.17
N GLU A 77 -24.87 8.75 -7.01
CA GLU A 77 -23.50 8.21 -7.02
C GLU A 77 -22.45 9.30 -7.32
N ALA A 78 -22.65 10.08 -8.39
CA ALA A 78 -21.69 11.10 -8.79
C ALA A 78 -21.54 12.21 -7.75
N ARG A 79 -22.66 12.65 -7.16
CA ARG A 79 -22.68 13.65 -6.07
C ARG A 79 -22.04 13.10 -4.81
N GLY A 80 -22.43 11.88 -4.41
CA GLY A 80 -21.86 11.22 -3.25
C GLY A 80 -20.34 11.04 -3.36
N MET A 81 -19.84 10.65 -4.54
CA MET A 81 -18.41 10.59 -4.81
C MET A 81 -17.72 11.97 -4.80
N ARG A 82 -18.41 13.03 -5.22
CA ARG A 82 -17.89 14.40 -5.16
C ARG A 82 -17.75 14.88 -3.71
N ILE A 83 -18.78 14.66 -2.89
CA ILE A 83 -18.77 14.96 -1.45
C ILE A 83 -17.63 14.20 -0.77
N LEU A 84 -17.54 12.89 -1.01
CA LEU A 84 -16.49 12.05 -0.44
C LEU A 84 -15.09 12.57 -0.81
N ARG A 85 -14.86 12.96 -2.07
CA ARG A 85 -13.58 13.54 -2.50
C ARG A 85 -13.29 14.89 -1.86
N GLY A 86 -14.31 15.73 -1.65
CA GLY A 86 -14.18 17.00 -0.92
C GLY A 86 -13.73 16.76 0.51
N LEU A 87 -14.41 15.85 1.23
CA LEU A 87 -14.06 15.46 2.59
C LEU A 87 -12.65 14.85 2.69
N LEU A 88 -12.24 14.05 1.69
CA LEU A 88 -10.86 13.54 1.62
C LEU A 88 -9.82 14.64 1.37
N ALA A 89 -10.17 15.71 0.64
CA ALA A 89 -9.25 16.81 0.36
C ALA A 89 -9.08 17.72 1.58
N GLU A 90 -10.13 17.86 2.41
CA GLU A 90 -10.09 18.60 3.67
C GLU A 90 -9.34 17.85 4.77
N GLN A 91 -9.35 16.52 4.74
CA GLN A 91 -8.49 15.74 5.61
C GLN A 91 -7.03 15.93 5.19
N THR A 92 -6.27 16.65 6.00
CA THR A 92 -4.82 16.56 5.96
C THR A 92 -4.46 15.09 6.13
N PRO A 93 -3.78 14.46 5.16
CA PRO A 93 -3.42 13.07 5.30
C PRO A 93 -2.54 12.99 6.54
N ALA A 94 -3.07 12.39 7.61
CA ALA A 94 -2.23 11.74 8.58
C ALA A 94 -1.54 10.65 7.78
N LEU A 95 -0.38 11.00 7.20
CA LEU A 95 0.64 10.07 6.75
C LEU A 95 1.00 9.29 8.01
N HIS A 96 0.15 8.31 8.36
CA HIS A 96 0.61 7.14 9.05
C HIS A 96 1.58 6.53 8.07
N VAL A 97 2.84 6.94 8.24
CA VAL A 97 4.01 6.24 7.81
C VAL A 97 3.81 4.85 8.37
N VAL A 98 3.16 3.98 7.60
CA VAL A 98 3.36 2.55 7.75
C VAL A 98 4.87 2.46 7.65
N PRO A 99 5.60 2.13 8.73
CA PRO A 99 7.04 2.02 8.63
C PRO A 99 7.24 0.97 7.55
N SER A 100 7.71 1.41 6.38
CA SER A 100 8.11 0.49 5.33
C SER A 100 9.00 -0.52 6.02
N PRO A 101 8.79 -1.84 5.82
CA PRO A 101 9.70 -2.83 6.33
C PRO A 101 11.12 -2.36 6.03
N GLY A 102 11.93 -2.18 7.08
CA GLY A 102 13.23 -1.53 6.94
C GLY A 102 13.98 -2.19 5.79
N VAL A 103 14.39 -1.41 4.79
CA VAL A 103 14.88 -1.94 3.51
C VAL A 103 16.10 -2.83 3.79
N ARG A 104 15.89 -4.15 3.77
CA ARG A 104 16.97 -5.13 3.95
C ARG A 104 17.73 -5.26 2.63
N ARG A 105 19.03 -5.58 2.71
CA ARG A 105 19.94 -5.76 1.56
C ARG A 105 19.35 -6.63 0.43
N ARG A 106 18.44 -7.55 0.73
CA ARG A 106 17.83 -8.49 -0.23
C ARG A 106 16.69 -7.91 -1.08
N HIS A 107 16.18 -6.72 -0.75
CA HIS A 107 15.06 -6.09 -1.47
C HIS A 107 15.49 -5.10 -2.54
N MET A 108 16.80 -4.86 -2.68
CA MET A 108 17.35 -3.91 -3.64
C MET A 108 18.04 -4.67 -4.76
N LYS A 109 17.89 -4.20 -6.00
CA LYS A 109 18.63 -4.76 -7.14
C LYS A 109 20.14 -4.60 -6.88
N PRO A 110 20.98 -5.60 -7.18
CA PRO A 110 22.43 -5.52 -6.90
C PRO A 110 23.08 -4.30 -7.56
N GLU A 111 22.61 -3.93 -8.75
CA GLU A 111 23.07 -2.74 -9.49
C GLU A 111 22.82 -1.41 -8.74
N GLU A 112 21.78 -1.34 -7.91
CA GLU A 112 21.48 -0.15 -7.10
C GLU A 112 22.27 -0.13 -5.78
N MET A 113 22.76 -1.28 -5.30
CA MET A 113 23.65 -1.33 -4.13
C MET A 113 25.00 -0.67 -4.40
N ASP A 114 25.52 -0.78 -5.63
CA ASP A 114 26.83 -0.23 -6.01
C ASP A 114 26.83 1.29 -6.19
N ARG A 115 25.65 1.90 -6.31
CA ARG A 115 25.51 3.36 -6.42
C ARG A 115 25.67 4.09 -5.09
N ARG A 116 25.73 3.36 -3.96
CA ARG A 116 25.82 3.97 -2.64
C ARG A 116 27.19 4.60 -2.41
N PRO A 117 27.26 5.82 -1.86
CA PRO A 117 28.51 6.57 -1.78
C PRO A 117 29.58 5.85 -0.96
N TRP A 118 29.20 5.14 0.11
CA TRP A 118 30.16 4.38 0.92
C TRP A 118 30.69 3.11 0.22
N VAL A 119 29.92 2.50 -0.69
CA VAL A 119 30.42 1.34 -1.48
C VAL A 119 31.49 1.81 -2.45
N ARG A 120 31.30 2.98 -3.07
CA ARG A 120 32.32 3.62 -3.91
C ARG A 120 33.59 3.94 -3.12
N VAL A 121 33.46 4.51 -1.92
CA VAL A 121 34.60 4.79 -1.03
C VAL A 121 35.31 3.48 -0.63
N TYR A 122 34.56 2.45 -0.27
CA TYR A 122 35.12 1.15 0.11
C TYR A 122 35.88 0.50 -1.06
N LEU A 123 35.31 0.47 -2.26
CA LEU A 123 35.96 -0.08 -3.44
C LEU A 123 37.17 0.74 -3.88
N SER A 124 37.13 2.06 -3.74
CA SER A 124 38.22 2.96 -4.16
C SER A 124 39.39 3.00 -3.18
N PHE A 125 39.14 2.88 -1.87
CA PHE A 125 40.17 3.05 -0.85
C PHE A 125 40.41 1.76 -0.06
N MET A 126 39.38 1.14 0.48
CA MET A 126 39.55 0.01 1.41
C MET A 126 40.00 -1.27 0.69
N ARG A 127 39.49 -1.52 -0.53
CA ARG A 127 39.89 -2.70 -1.31
C ARG A 127 41.37 -2.70 -1.71
N PRO A 128 41.94 -1.64 -2.33
CA PRO A 128 43.36 -1.62 -2.64
C PRO A 128 44.24 -1.61 -1.39
N LEU A 129 43.81 -0.93 -0.32
CA LEU A 129 44.55 -0.87 0.94
C LEU A 129 44.59 -2.25 1.62
N TRP A 130 43.48 -3.01 1.58
CA TRP A 130 43.42 -4.39 2.04
C TRP A 130 44.30 -5.33 1.22
N ILE A 131 44.32 -5.18 -0.11
CA ILE A 131 45.20 -5.99 -0.97
C ILE A 131 46.66 -5.67 -0.70
N MET A 132 47.00 -4.38 -0.50
CA MET A 132 48.36 -3.94 -0.19
C MET A 132 48.80 -4.44 1.18
N THR A 133 47.97 -4.34 2.22
CA THR A 133 48.30 -4.85 3.55
C THR A 133 48.41 -6.37 3.53
N ALA A 134 47.47 -7.09 2.92
CA ALA A 134 47.56 -8.54 2.76
C ALA A 134 48.83 -8.96 2.00
N GLY A 135 49.20 -8.22 0.95
CA GLY A 135 50.46 -8.42 0.23
C GLY A 135 51.69 -8.18 1.10
N PHE A 136 51.70 -7.11 1.89
CA PHE A 136 52.78 -6.83 2.84
C PHE A 136 52.90 -7.95 3.87
N PHE A 137 51.79 -8.39 4.47
CA PHE A 137 51.77 -9.47 5.45
C PHE A 137 52.13 -10.85 4.89
N ASN A 138 51.95 -11.07 3.59
CA ASN A 138 52.21 -12.34 2.94
C ASN A 138 53.56 -12.37 2.19
N THR A 139 54.44 -11.38 2.43
CA THR A 139 55.77 -11.33 1.81
C THR A 139 56.87 -11.54 2.85
N ALA A 140 58.02 -12.04 2.37
CA ALA A 140 59.24 -12.21 3.17
C ALA A 140 59.75 -10.92 3.85
N LEU A 141 59.20 -9.76 3.47
CA LEU A 141 59.46 -8.46 4.09
C LEU A 141 59.08 -8.44 5.57
N ILE A 142 57.99 -9.10 5.97
CA ILE A 142 57.64 -9.23 7.38
C ILE A 142 58.63 -10.12 8.11
N ASP A 143 59.06 -11.21 7.49
CA ASP A 143 60.07 -12.08 8.10
C ASP A 143 61.38 -11.29 8.31
N PHE A 144 61.85 -10.52 7.31
CA PHE A 144 63.02 -9.65 7.47
C PHE A 144 62.84 -8.61 8.59
N LEU A 145 61.65 -8.01 8.72
CA LEU A 145 61.37 -7.01 9.74
C LEU A 145 61.34 -7.65 11.13
N LEU A 146 60.71 -8.82 11.27
CA LEU A 146 60.71 -9.62 12.50
C LEU A 146 62.12 -10.07 12.88
N TYR A 147 62.92 -10.54 11.93
CA TYR A 147 64.32 -10.92 12.16
C TYR A 147 65.15 -9.71 12.59
N ALA A 148 64.99 -8.55 11.96
CA ALA A 148 65.70 -7.33 12.35
C ALA A 148 65.31 -6.87 13.76
N LEU A 149 64.03 -6.95 14.10
CA LEU A 149 63.51 -6.55 15.41
C LEU A 149 63.96 -7.53 16.52
N LEU A 150 64.02 -8.82 16.20
CA LEU A 150 64.57 -9.85 17.08
C LEU A 150 66.07 -9.67 17.29
N LEU A 151 66.83 -9.35 16.23
CA LEU A 151 68.26 -9.08 16.32
C LEU A 151 68.56 -7.82 17.14
N ALA A 152 67.75 -6.77 16.98
CA ALA A 152 67.82 -5.56 17.77
C ALA A 152 67.49 -5.83 19.25
N GLY A 153 66.46 -6.64 19.52
CA GLY A 153 66.09 -7.07 20.88
C GLY A 153 67.22 -7.86 21.56
N LEU A 154 67.83 -8.82 20.86
CA LEU A 154 68.99 -9.57 21.34
C LEU A 154 70.18 -8.65 21.64
N ARG A 155 70.48 -7.70 20.75
CA ARG A 155 71.55 -6.71 20.98
C ARG A 155 71.32 -5.85 22.21
N ILE A 156 70.08 -5.45 22.46
CA ILE A 156 69.72 -4.66 23.66
C ILE A 156 69.87 -5.52 24.92
N MET A 157 69.48 -6.79 24.88
CA MET A 157 69.65 -7.70 26.03
C MET A 157 71.13 -8.04 26.30
N ASP A 158 71.94 -8.28 25.26
CA ASP A 158 73.38 -8.49 25.38
C ASP A 158 74.10 -7.27 25.97
N LEU A 159 73.66 -6.05 25.64
CA LEU A 159 74.20 -4.81 26.22
C LEU A 159 73.80 -4.60 27.69
N GLN A 160 72.84 -5.37 28.21
CA GLN A 160 72.33 -5.27 29.59
C GLN A 160 72.84 -6.39 30.51
N LEU A 161 73.61 -7.35 30.00
CA LEU A 161 74.30 -8.37 30.79
C LEU A 161 75.67 -7.82 31.25
N PRO A 162 75.94 -7.70 32.56
CA PRO A 162 77.21 -7.21 33.10
C PRO A 162 78.39 -8.18 32.90
#